data_AF-A0A0F9GQQ8-F1
#
_entry.id   AF-A0A0F9GQQ8-F1
#
_cell.length_a   1.000
_cell.length_b   1.000
_cell.length_c   1.000
_cell.angle_alpha   90.00
_cell.angle_beta   90.00
_cell.angle_gamma   90.00
#
_symmetry.space_group_name_H-M   'P 1'
#
loop_
_entity.id
_entity.type
_entity.pdbx_description
1 polymer ?
#
loop_
_entity_poly.entity_id
_entity_poly.type
_entity_poly.pdbx_seq_one_letter_code
_entity_poly.pdbx_strand_id
1 'polypeptide(L)'
;MTRAIHKLVISAAILLSISAISAMAFASSGGEGGGSVWPGFLIQVLNFAVILGVIVWFGRKPIKEFFAGRTEAISKGIADAREAREFAEKALSEIQQKLDTSDQEIEKMVKAARKAGERERDHLISEGERLSSRIMEQAKAGIDFELKQASEGLKAEAAEYALKIAEASIGRKLDAGEQNKLLEDAISRLEDRA
;
A
#
# COMPACT_ATOMS: atom_id res chain seq x y z
N MET A 1 -43.56 34.37 7.35
CA MET A 1 -43.75 35.77 7.80
C MET A 1 -43.59 36.80 6.67
N THR A 2 -42.61 36.64 5.77
CA THR A 2 -42.38 37.51 4.59
C THR A 2 -43.59 37.72 3.69
N ARG A 3 -44.44 36.69 3.47
CA ARG A 3 -45.66 36.82 2.65
C ARG A 3 -46.73 37.73 3.27
N ALA A 4 -46.83 37.82 4.59
CA ALA A 4 -47.78 38.71 5.26
C ALA A 4 -47.31 40.18 5.20
N ILE A 5 -45.99 40.39 5.31
CA ILE A 5 -45.35 41.70 5.21
C ILE A 5 -45.46 42.24 3.78
N HIS A 6 -45.22 41.41 2.77
CA HIS A 6 -45.41 41.78 1.37
C HIS A 6 -46.87 42.16 1.08
N LYS A 7 -47.82 41.43 1.64
CA LYS A 7 -49.26 41.74 1.54
C LYS A 7 -49.62 43.06 2.24
N LEU A 8 -49.02 43.37 3.39
CA LEU A 8 -49.25 44.64 4.10
C LEU A 8 -48.68 45.83 3.33
N VAL A 9 -47.46 45.73 2.79
CA VAL A 9 -46.85 46.79 1.96
C VAL A 9 -47.63 46.98 0.65
N ILE A 10 -48.04 45.90 -0.01
CA ILE A 10 -48.91 45.97 -1.19
C ILE A 10 -50.26 46.58 -0.84
N SER A 11 -50.86 46.22 0.30
CA SER A 11 -52.13 46.81 0.74
C SER A 11 -52.01 48.30 1.06
N ALA A 12 -50.88 48.73 1.64
CA ALA A 12 -50.59 50.14 1.89
C ALA A 12 -50.37 50.92 0.59
N ALA A 13 -49.68 50.32 -0.39
CA ALA A 13 -49.51 50.90 -1.73
C ALA A 13 -50.85 51.00 -2.48
N ILE A 14 -51.72 50.00 -2.37
CA ILE A 14 -53.08 50.02 -2.95
C ILE A 14 -53.93 51.11 -2.27
N LEU A 15 -53.88 51.23 -0.94
CA LEU A 15 -54.58 52.28 -0.20
C LEU A 15 -54.08 53.68 -0.56
N LEU A 16 -52.78 53.85 -0.78
CA LEU A 16 -52.18 55.12 -1.23
C LEU A 16 -52.64 55.48 -2.65
N SER A 17 -52.69 54.50 -3.56
CA SER A 17 -53.23 54.68 -4.92
C SER A 17 -54.72 55.01 -4.92
N ILE A 18 -55.53 54.33 -4.10
CA ILE A 18 -56.97 54.61 -3.95
C ILE A 18 -57.18 56.02 -3.38
N SER A 19 -56.42 56.40 -2.36
CA SER A 19 -56.49 57.74 -1.78
C SER A 19 -56.08 58.84 -2.77
N ALA A 20 -55.11 58.57 -3.66
CA ALA A 20 -54.69 59.50 -4.71
C ALA A 20 -55.76 59.66 -5.80
N ILE A 21 -56.45 58.57 -6.18
CA ILE A 21 -57.56 58.60 -7.13
C ILE A 21 -58.75 59.39 -6.57
N SER A 22 -59.09 59.23 -5.29
CA SER A 22 -60.15 60.01 -4.63
C SER A 22 -59.83 61.51 -4.56
N ALA A 23 -58.56 61.88 -4.37
CA ALA A 23 -58.14 63.29 -4.39
C ALA A 23 -58.27 63.91 -5.80
N MET A 24 -57.98 63.15 -6.85
CA MET A 24 -58.13 63.60 -8.24
C MET A 24 -59.61 63.73 -8.65
N ALA A 25 -60.49 62.86 -8.15
CA ALA A 25 -61.93 62.96 -8.34
C ALA A 25 -62.50 64.24 -7.70
N PHE A 26 -62.09 64.56 -6.47
CA PHE A 26 -62.50 65.78 -5.75
C PHE A 26 -61.98 67.07 -6.41
N ALA A 27 -60.84 67.01 -7.11
CA ALA A 27 -60.33 68.14 -7.90
C ALA A 27 -61.06 68.35 -9.24
N SER A 28 -61.76 67.32 -9.76
CA SER A 28 -62.49 67.38 -11.03
C SER A 28 -63.95 67.85 -10.90
N SER A 29 -64.54 67.78 -9.70
CA SER A 29 -65.85 68.35 -9.39
C SER A 29 -65.72 69.81 -8.95
N GLY A 30 -65.65 70.73 -9.93
CA GLY A 30 -65.63 72.17 -9.66
C GLY A 30 -66.94 72.65 -9.02
N GLY A 31 -66.81 73.34 -7.88
CA GLY A 31 -67.86 74.11 -7.22
C GLY A 31 -67.25 75.27 -6.46
N GLU A 32 -67.69 76.48 -6.81
CA GLU A 32 -67.22 77.81 -6.43
C GLU A 32 -66.89 78.00 -4.94
N GLY A 33 -65.76 78.64 -4.67
CA GLY A 33 -65.40 79.15 -3.34
C GLY A 33 -63.92 79.48 -3.25
N GLY A 34 -63.59 80.79 -3.30
CA GLY A 34 -62.25 81.32 -3.07
C GLY A 34 -61.76 81.12 -1.63
N GLY A 35 -61.58 79.87 -1.22
CA GLY A 35 -60.94 79.47 0.03
C GLY A 35 -59.64 78.75 -0.28
N SER A 36 -58.55 79.20 0.36
CA SER A 36 -57.18 78.68 0.25
C SER A 36 -57.11 77.20 -0.11
N VAL A 37 -56.34 76.84 -1.16
CA VAL A 37 -55.96 75.45 -1.53
C VAL A 37 -55.11 74.73 -0.46
N TRP A 38 -54.71 75.45 0.58
CA TRP A 38 -53.84 75.01 1.65
C TRP A 38 -54.37 73.85 2.51
N PRO A 39 -55.67 73.75 2.88
CA PRO A 39 -56.19 72.65 3.70
C PRO A 39 -56.15 71.29 3.00
N GLY A 40 -56.47 71.23 1.69
CA GLY A 40 -56.42 69.99 0.93
C GLY A 40 -55.00 69.45 0.75
N PHE A 41 -54.05 70.35 0.48
CA PHE A 41 -52.63 70.01 0.42
C PHE A 41 -52.09 69.52 1.76
N LEU A 42 -52.47 70.14 2.88
CA LEU A 42 -52.05 69.72 4.23
C LEU A 42 -52.51 68.30 4.57
N ILE A 43 -53.75 67.95 4.22
CA ILE A 43 -54.31 66.60 4.44
C ILE A 43 -53.56 65.56 3.61
N GLN A 44 -53.17 65.89 2.37
CA GLN A 44 -52.40 65.00 1.51
C GLN A 44 -50.97 64.79 2.01
N VAL A 45 -50.31 65.87 2.46
CA VAL A 45 -48.97 65.78 3.07
C VAL A 45 -49.02 64.97 4.35
N LEU A 46 -50.06 65.15 5.18
CA LEU A 46 -50.26 64.36 6.40
C LEU A 46 -50.46 62.87 6.09
N ASN A 47 -51.29 62.53 5.10
CA ASN A 47 -51.51 61.15 4.68
C ASN A 47 -50.21 60.49 4.14
N PHE A 48 -49.47 61.21 3.29
CA PHE A 48 -48.17 60.74 2.82
C PHE A 48 -47.17 60.54 3.98
N ALA A 49 -47.12 61.46 4.94
CA ALA A 49 -46.26 61.36 6.11
C ALA A 49 -46.61 60.16 7.00
N VAL A 50 -47.91 59.88 7.20
CA VAL A 50 -48.37 58.70 7.95
C VAL A 50 -47.93 57.40 7.26
N ILE A 51 -48.14 57.28 5.95
CA ILE A 51 -47.77 56.07 5.22
C ILE A 51 -46.23 55.91 5.14
N LEU A 52 -45.50 57.00 4.89
CA LEU A 52 -44.04 57.00 4.93
C LEU A 52 -43.52 56.58 6.32
N GLY A 53 -44.15 57.07 7.39
CA GLY A 53 -43.85 56.66 8.76
C GLY A 53 -44.04 55.17 8.99
N VAL A 54 -45.16 54.61 8.53
CA VAL A 54 -45.45 53.15 8.63
C VAL A 54 -44.43 52.34 7.82
N ILE A 55 -44.08 52.77 6.60
CA ILE A 55 -43.09 52.09 5.75
C ILE A 55 -41.69 52.13 6.38
N VAL A 56 -41.26 53.28 6.91
CA VAL A 56 -39.94 53.40 7.54
C VAL A 56 -39.90 52.60 8.84
N TRP A 57 -40.94 52.67 9.67
CA TRP A 57 -40.99 51.93 10.93
C TRP A 57 -41.00 50.42 10.70
N PHE A 58 -41.78 49.94 9.74
CA PHE A 58 -41.94 48.50 9.49
C PHE A 58 -40.88 47.91 8.53
N GLY A 59 -40.41 48.69 7.57
CA GLY A 59 -39.44 48.27 6.54
C GLY A 59 -37.99 48.26 7.02
N ARG A 60 -37.65 49.00 8.07
CA ARG A 60 -36.29 49.04 8.64
C ARG A 60 -35.76 47.67 9.05
N LYS A 61 -36.60 46.83 9.64
CA LYS A 61 -36.22 45.49 10.13
C LYS A 61 -35.94 44.49 9.00
N PRO A 62 -36.85 44.22 8.04
CA PRO A 62 -36.61 43.24 6.98
C PRO A 62 -35.50 43.65 6.00
N ILE A 63 -35.33 44.96 5.75
CA ILE A 63 -34.24 45.45 4.88
C ILE A 63 -32.88 45.18 5.54
N LYS A 64 -32.75 45.50 6.83
CA LYS A 64 -31.51 45.23 7.59
C LYS A 64 -31.22 43.73 7.68
N GLU A 65 -32.22 42.91 7.95
CA GLU A 65 -32.08 41.44 8.01
C GLU A 65 -31.68 40.84 6.65
N PHE A 66 -32.20 41.34 5.53
CA PHE A 66 -31.83 40.86 4.20
C PHE A 66 -30.36 41.15 3.87
N PHE A 67 -29.89 42.38 4.11
CA PHE A 67 -28.48 42.73 3.87
C PHE A 67 -27.55 42.02 4.86
N ALA A 68 -27.91 41.94 6.14
CA ALA A 68 -27.13 41.22 7.14
C ALA A 68 -27.02 39.72 6.79
N GLY A 69 -28.12 39.06 6.41
CA GLY A 69 -28.10 37.65 6.01
C GLY A 69 -27.30 37.40 4.73
N ARG A 70 -27.30 38.34 3.77
CA ARG A 70 -26.43 38.27 2.58
C ARG A 70 -24.96 38.39 2.94
N THR A 71 -24.61 39.35 3.78
CA THR A 71 -23.23 39.53 4.26
C THR A 71 -22.76 38.31 5.05
N GLU A 72 -23.60 37.77 5.93
CA GLU A 72 -23.29 36.58 6.72
C GLU A 72 -23.08 35.35 5.82
N ALA A 73 -23.97 35.12 4.85
CA ALA A 73 -23.83 34.02 3.89
C ALA A 73 -22.54 34.12 3.05
N ILE A 74 -22.16 35.32 2.60
CA ILE A 74 -20.90 35.54 1.87
C ILE A 74 -19.70 35.31 2.80
N SER A 75 -19.75 35.84 4.04
CA SER A 75 -18.65 35.66 4.99
C SER A 75 -18.45 34.19 5.34
N LYS A 76 -19.54 33.44 5.50
CA LYS A 76 -19.52 32.00 5.76
C LYS A 76 -18.97 31.25 4.55
N GLY A 77 -19.43 31.56 3.34
CA GLY A 77 -18.89 30.95 2.12
C GLY A 77 -17.39 31.19 1.94
N ILE A 78 -16.88 32.38 2.30
CA ILE A 78 -15.44 32.67 2.27
C ILE A 78 -14.70 31.90 3.37
N ALA A 79 -15.27 31.81 4.58
CA ALA A 79 -14.68 31.06 5.69
C ALA A 79 -14.59 29.56 5.34
N ASP A 80 -15.69 28.97 4.87
CA ASP A 80 -15.76 27.56 4.46
C ASP A 80 -14.78 27.28 3.31
N ALA A 81 -14.65 28.19 2.33
CA ALA A 81 -13.68 28.04 1.24
C ALA A 81 -12.23 28.14 1.72
N ARG A 82 -11.94 28.99 2.71
CA ARG A 82 -10.60 29.07 3.33
C ARG A 82 -10.28 27.80 4.11
N GLU A 83 -11.22 27.31 4.92
CA GLU A 83 -11.03 26.08 5.69
C GLU A 83 -10.84 24.87 4.75
N ALA A 84 -11.64 24.76 3.69
CA ALA A 84 -11.48 23.71 2.69
C ALA A 84 -10.11 23.78 1.99
N ARG A 85 -9.63 24.99 1.70
CA ARG A 85 -8.31 25.21 1.11
C ARG A 85 -7.19 24.81 2.07
N GLU A 86 -7.25 25.25 3.33
CA GLU A 86 -6.26 24.89 4.35
C GLU A 86 -6.24 23.38 4.60
N PHE A 87 -7.40 22.73 4.63
CA PHE A 87 -7.51 21.28 4.74
C PHE A 87 -6.88 20.57 3.53
N ALA A 88 -7.15 21.05 2.32
CA ALA A 88 -6.56 20.49 1.11
C ALA A 88 -5.03 20.69 1.05
N GLU A 89 -4.53 21.86 1.45
CA GLU A 89 -3.09 22.14 1.53
C GLU A 89 -2.40 21.24 2.57
N LYS A 90 -3.01 21.05 3.75
CA LYS A 90 -2.50 20.10 4.76
C LYS A 90 -2.50 18.66 4.26
N ALA A 91 -3.61 18.20 3.67
CA ALA A 91 -3.70 16.85 3.12
C ALA A 91 -2.67 16.61 2.01
N LEU A 92 -2.42 17.60 1.16
CA LEU A 92 -1.40 17.52 0.11
C LEU A 92 -0.01 17.43 0.71
N SER A 93 0.29 18.24 1.74
CA SER A 93 1.57 18.17 2.46
C SER A 93 1.78 16.81 3.13
N GLU A 94 0.75 16.24 3.77
CA GLU A 94 0.82 14.93 4.41
C GLU A 94 1.03 13.81 3.38
N ILE A 95 0.33 13.87 2.24
CA ILE A 95 0.49 12.91 1.15
C ILE A 95 1.91 13.01 0.58
N GLN A 96 2.41 14.22 0.33
CA GLN A 96 3.77 14.41 -0.19
C GLN A 96 4.80 13.85 0.78
N GLN A 97 4.68 14.14 2.08
CA GLN A 97 5.59 13.61 3.09
C GLN A 97 5.51 12.08 3.16
N LYS A 98 4.32 11.50 3.02
CA LYS A 98 4.12 10.05 2.99
C LYS A 98 4.73 9.41 1.75
N LEU A 99 4.63 10.06 0.59
CA LEU A 99 5.29 9.61 -0.65
C LEU A 99 6.80 9.65 -0.49
N ASP A 100 7.37 10.76 -0.04
CA ASP A 100 8.82 10.90 0.17
C ASP A 100 9.35 9.85 1.17
N THR A 101 8.59 9.59 2.24
CA THR A 101 8.93 8.54 3.23
C THR A 101 8.85 7.15 2.59
N SER A 102 7.81 6.88 1.80
CA SER A 102 7.64 5.60 1.11
C SER A 102 8.76 5.34 0.11
N ASP A 103 9.19 6.36 -0.65
CA ASP A 103 10.30 6.24 -1.59
C ASP A 103 11.62 5.89 -0.87
N GLN A 104 11.88 6.51 0.29
CA GLN A 104 13.03 6.17 1.13
C GLN A 104 12.94 4.75 1.69
N GLU A 105 11.76 4.28 2.09
CA GLU A 105 11.55 2.91 2.55
C GLU A 105 11.75 1.90 1.42
N ILE A 106 11.26 2.18 0.21
CA ILE A 106 11.48 1.37 -0.98
C ILE A 106 12.98 1.28 -1.29
N GLU A 107 13.70 2.40 -1.28
CA GLU A 107 15.15 2.40 -1.54
C GLU A 107 15.91 1.58 -0.49
N LYS A 108 15.53 1.71 0.79
CA LYS A 108 16.08 0.89 1.89
C LYS A 108 15.77 -0.60 1.67
N MET A 109 14.55 -0.94 1.28
CA MET A 109 14.13 -2.32 1.03
C MET A 109 14.90 -2.92 -0.14
N VAL A 110 15.06 -2.20 -1.24
CA VAL A 110 15.84 -2.64 -2.41
C VAL A 110 17.31 -2.84 -2.04
N LYS A 111 17.91 -1.91 -1.29
CA LYS A 111 19.30 -2.05 -0.80
C LYS A 111 19.45 -3.26 0.12
N ALA A 112 18.51 -3.47 1.03
CA ALA A 112 18.52 -4.62 1.93
C ALA A 112 18.36 -5.94 1.17
N ALA A 113 17.43 -6.00 0.21
CA ALA A 113 17.21 -7.17 -0.65
C ALA A 113 18.44 -7.51 -1.49
N ARG A 114 19.09 -6.50 -2.08
CA ARG A 114 20.34 -6.70 -2.83
C ARG A 114 21.46 -7.26 -1.94
N LYS A 115 21.65 -6.67 -0.75
CA LYS A 115 22.66 -7.13 0.21
C LYS A 115 22.37 -8.54 0.73
N ALA A 116 21.10 -8.88 0.95
CA ALA A 116 20.69 -10.23 1.31
C ALA A 116 20.95 -11.22 0.18
N GLY A 117 20.62 -10.85 -1.06
CA GLY A 117 20.90 -11.66 -2.25
C GLY A 117 22.39 -11.89 -2.49
N GLU A 118 23.23 -10.87 -2.31
CA GLU A 118 24.69 -11.01 -2.41
C GLU A 118 25.24 -11.96 -1.33
N ARG A 119 24.78 -11.84 -0.08
CA ARG A 119 25.18 -12.76 1.00
C ARG A 119 24.73 -14.19 0.76
N GLU A 120 23.50 -14.38 0.29
CA GLU A 120 22.96 -15.71 0.00
C GLU A 120 23.70 -16.35 -1.16
N ARG A 121 24.03 -15.57 -2.20
CA ARG A 121 24.87 -16.03 -3.31
C ARG A 121 26.23 -16.52 -2.81
N ASP A 122 26.91 -15.73 -1.99
CA ASP A 122 28.23 -16.10 -1.45
C ASP A 122 28.14 -17.34 -0.55
N HIS A 123 27.07 -17.45 0.25
CA HIS A 123 26.79 -18.62 1.07
C HIS A 123 26.58 -19.88 0.21
N LEU A 124 25.75 -19.81 -0.82
CA LEU A 124 25.49 -20.93 -1.74
C LEU A 124 26.74 -21.36 -2.50
N ILE A 125 27.58 -20.40 -2.94
CA ILE A 125 28.86 -20.72 -3.58
C ILE A 125 29.78 -21.46 -2.61
N SER A 126 29.96 -20.94 -1.39
CA SER A 126 30.80 -21.58 -0.37
C SER A 126 30.29 -22.96 0.02
N GLU A 127 28.98 -23.12 0.18
CA GLU A 127 28.38 -24.41 0.48
C GLU A 127 28.56 -25.40 -0.69
N GLY A 128 28.38 -24.94 -1.93
CA GLY A 128 28.59 -25.71 -3.14
C GLY A 128 30.04 -26.19 -3.29
N GLU A 129 31.02 -25.32 -3.05
CA GLU A 129 32.44 -25.70 -3.04
C GLU A 129 32.74 -26.75 -1.96
N ARG A 130 32.20 -26.57 -0.75
CA ARG A 130 32.38 -27.52 0.35
C ARG A 130 31.73 -28.87 0.05
N LEU A 131 30.54 -28.88 -0.56
CA LEU A 131 29.87 -30.09 -1.02
C LEU A 131 30.66 -30.79 -2.12
N SER A 132 31.13 -30.05 -3.12
CA SER A 132 31.97 -30.58 -4.20
C SER A 132 33.25 -31.23 -3.65
N SER A 133 33.94 -30.55 -2.72
CA SER A 133 35.14 -31.10 -2.08
C SER A 133 34.84 -32.39 -1.33
N ARG A 134 33.73 -32.43 -0.56
CA ARG A 134 33.34 -33.65 0.17
C ARG A 134 33.00 -34.80 -0.78
N ILE A 135 32.31 -34.53 -1.88
CA ILE A 135 32.00 -35.54 -2.91
C ILE A 135 33.31 -36.08 -3.51
N MET A 136 34.30 -35.22 -3.77
CA MET A 136 35.61 -35.66 -4.26
C MET A 136 36.41 -36.47 -3.27
N GLU A 137 36.40 -36.10 -2.00
CA GLU A 137 37.03 -36.92 -0.95
C GLU A 137 36.37 -38.28 -0.82
N GLN A 138 35.04 -38.33 -0.82
CA GLN A 138 34.28 -39.57 -0.75
C GLN A 138 34.51 -40.44 -1.99
N ALA A 139 34.55 -39.85 -3.18
CA ALA A 139 34.84 -40.57 -4.41
C ALA A 139 36.26 -41.17 -4.41
N LYS A 140 37.27 -40.41 -3.95
CA LYS A 140 38.64 -40.92 -3.81
C LYS A 140 38.71 -42.07 -2.81
N ALA A 141 38.09 -41.91 -1.64
CA ALA A 141 38.04 -42.97 -0.64
C ALA A 141 37.33 -44.24 -1.17
N GLY A 142 36.27 -44.06 -1.95
CA GLY A 142 35.58 -45.17 -2.64
C GLY A 142 36.47 -45.87 -3.66
N ILE A 143 37.17 -45.11 -4.52
CA ILE A 143 38.11 -45.66 -5.49
C ILE A 143 39.22 -46.45 -4.79
N ASP A 144 39.80 -45.91 -3.72
CA ASP A 144 40.86 -46.59 -2.97
C ASP A 144 40.37 -47.88 -2.31
N PHE A 145 39.12 -47.90 -1.83
CA PHE A 145 38.49 -49.09 -1.26
C PHE A 145 38.25 -50.16 -2.34
N GLU A 146 37.66 -49.78 -3.47
CA GLU A 146 37.42 -50.68 -4.61
C GLU A 146 38.72 -51.23 -5.19
N LEU A 147 39.77 -50.40 -5.30
CA LEU A 147 41.08 -50.82 -5.79
C LEU A 147 41.73 -51.86 -4.86
N LYS A 148 41.60 -51.67 -3.53
CA LYS A 148 42.07 -52.66 -2.55
C LYS A 148 41.30 -53.97 -2.68
N GLN A 149 39.97 -53.90 -2.76
CA GLN A 149 39.13 -55.09 -2.93
C GLN A 149 39.46 -55.84 -4.22
N ALA A 150 39.62 -55.13 -5.34
CA ALA A 150 40.03 -55.71 -6.61
C ALA A 150 41.43 -56.35 -6.54
N SER A 151 42.40 -55.70 -5.87
CA SER A 151 43.74 -56.26 -5.67
C SER A 151 43.72 -57.54 -4.84
N GLU A 152 42.92 -57.58 -3.77
CA GLU A 152 42.74 -58.77 -2.94
C GLU A 152 42.07 -59.89 -3.73
N GLY A 153 41.04 -59.59 -4.52
CA GLY A 153 40.39 -60.54 -5.42
C GLY A 153 41.35 -61.16 -6.43
N LEU A 154 42.15 -60.32 -7.11
CA LEU A 154 43.16 -60.80 -8.07
C LEU A 154 44.23 -61.68 -7.41
N LYS A 155 44.66 -61.36 -6.18
CA LYS A 155 45.61 -62.19 -5.43
C LYS A 155 45.01 -63.55 -5.07
N ALA A 156 43.75 -63.59 -4.65
CA ALA A 156 43.05 -64.82 -4.34
C ALA A 156 42.91 -65.71 -5.59
N GLU A 157 42.49 -65.13 -6.71
CA GLU A 157 42.35 -65.84 -7.98
C GLU A 157 43.72 -66.35 -8.49
N ALA A 158 44.77 -65.54 -8.42
CA ALA A 158 46.12 -65.97 -8.76
C ALA A 158 46.62 -67.13 -7.87
N ALA A 159 46.32 -67.09 -6.57
CA ALA A 159 46.67 -68.18 -5.65
C ALA A 159 45.92 -69.47 -5.99
N GLU A 160 44.64 -69.39 -6.36
CA GLU A 160 43.84 -70.54 -6.79
C GLU A 160 44.40 -71.15 -8.09
N TYR A 161 44.76 -70.32 -9.08
CA TYR A 161 45.41 -70.80 -10.31
C TYR A 161 46.78 -71.43 -10.04
N ALA A 162 47.59 -70.83 -9.17
CA ALA A 162 48.89 -71.39 -8.79
C ALA A 162 48.74 -72.77 -8.12
N LEU A 163 47.74 -72.92 -7.24
CA LEU A 163 47.44 -74.19 -6.58
C LEU A 163 47.01 -75.26 -7.60
N LYS A 164 46.11 -74.92 -8.54
CA LYS A 164 45.69 -75.82 -9.63
C LYS A 164 46.86 -76.27 -10.49
N ILE A 165 47.78 -75.36 -10.83
CA ILE A 165 49.00 -75.71 -11.60
C ILE A 165 49.91 -76.61 -10.78
N ALA A 166 50.09 -76.33 -9.48
CA ALA A 166 50.91 -77.15 -8.59
C ALA A 166 50.32 -78.56 -8.45
N GLU A 167 49.02 -78.69 -8.22
CA GLU A 167 48.29 -79.98 -8.19
C GLU A 167 48.47 -80.76 -9.50
N ALA A 168 48.27 -80.11 -10.64
CA ALA A 168 48.45 -80.72 -11.96
C ALA A 168 49.91 -81.07 -12.27
N SER A 169 50.88 -80.37 -11.69
CA SER A 169 52.31 -80.70 -11.82
C SER A 169 52.72 -81.86 -10.92
N ILE A 170 52.24 -81.90 -9.68
CA ILE A 170 52.49 -82.97 -8.71
C ILE A 170 51.87 -84.28 -9.24
N GLY A 171 50.62 -84.23 -9.71
CA GLY A 171 49.95 -85.39 -10.31
C GLY A 171 50.65 -85.95 -11.55
N ARG A 172 51.42 -85.13 -12.28
CA ARG A 172 52.22 -85.57 -13.44
C ARG A 172 53.62 -86.07 -13.08
N LYS A 173 54.18 -85.68 -11.93
CA LYS A 173 55.54 -86.04 -11.51
C LYS A 173 55.61 -87.19 -10.51
N LEU A 174 54.51 -87.57 -9.85
CA LEU A 174 54.50 -88.71 -8.92
C LEU A 174 54.70 -90.06 -9.63
N ASP A 175 55.96 -90.46 -9.78
CA ASP A 175 56.40 -91.83 -10.06
C ASP A 175 56.65 -92.59 -8.74
N ALA A 176 56.66 -93.93 -8.79
CA ALA A 176 56.89 -94.81 -7.64
C ALA A 176 58.22 -94.51 -6.91
N GLY A 177 59.23 -93.99 -7.62
CA GLY A 177 60.52 -93.59 -7.03
C GLY A 177 60.46 -92.32 -6.16
N GLU A 178 59.62 -91.34 -6.51
CA GLU A 178 59.48 -90.09 -5.75
C GLU A 178 58.60 -90.25 -4.51
N GLN A 179 57.62 -91.17 -4.53
CA GLN A 179 56.81 -91.51 -3.36
C GLN A 179 57.63 -92.11 -2.22
N ASN A 180 58.58 -93.00 -2.53
CA ASN A 180 59.46 -93.59 -1.51
C ASN A 180 60.39 -92.55 -0.88
N LYS A 181 60.93 -91.61 -1.67
CA LYS A 181 61.75 -90.51 -1.15
C LYS A 181 60.97 -89.58 -0.21
N LEU A 182 59.71 -89.26 -0.54
CA LEU A 182 58.85 -88.44 0.32
C LEU A 182 58.52 -89.16 1.64
N LEU A 183 58.36 -90.49 1.61
CA LEU A 183 58.14 -91.29 2.81
C LEU A 183 59.38 -91.29 3.72
N GLU A 184 60.55 -91.45 3.14
CA GLU A 184 61.83 -91.46 3.87
C GLU A 184 62.17 -90.08 4.46
N ASP A 185 61.93 -89.00 3.73
CA ASP A 185 62.07 -87.61 4.25
C ASP A 185 61.06 -87.31 5.38
N ALA A 186 59.83 -87.82 5.29
CA ALA A 186 58.83 -87.65 6.34
C ALA A 186 59.19 -88.41 7.61
N ILE A 187 59.74 -89.63 7.46
CA ILE A 187 60.25 -90.43 8.58
C ILE A 187 61.46 -89.73 9.22
N SER A 188 62.42 -89.25 8.42
CA SER A 188 63.59 -88.53 8.92
C SER A 188 63.22 -87.23 9.68
N ARG A 189 62.24 -86.46 9.20
CA ARG A 189 61.78 -85.23 9.91
C ARG A 189 61.07 -85.51 11.23
N LEU A 190 60.49 -86.70 11.40
CA LEU A 190 59.90 -87.13 12.66
C LEU A 190 60.97 -87.63 13.63
N GLU A 191 62.03 -88.26 13.12
CA GLU A 191 63.19 -88.70 13.89
C GLU A 191 64.03 -87.52 14.41
N ASP A 192 64.16 -86.43 13.63
CA ASP A 192 64.83 -85.18 14.04
C ASP A 192 64.04 -84.35 15.08
N ARG A 193 62.77 -84.67 15.34
CA ARG A 193 61.90 -83.98 16.32
C ARG A 193 61.65 -84.78 17.61
N ALA A 194 62.17 -86.00 17.71
CA ALA A 194 62.11 -86.86 18.90
C ALA A 194 63.41 -86.76 19.71
#